data_AF-A0A2E5WGV1-F1
#
_entry.id   AF-A0A2E5WGV1-F1
#
_cell.length_a   1.000
_cell.length_b   1.000
_cell.length_c   1.000
_cell.angle_alpha   90.00
_cell.angle_beta   90.00
_cell.angle_gamma   90.00
#
_symmetry.space_group_name_H-M   'P 1'
#
loop_
_entity.id
_entity.type
_entity.pdbx_description
1 polymer ?
#
loop_
_entity_poly.entity_id
_entity_poly.type
_entity_poly.pdbx_seq_one_letter_code
_entity_poly.pdbx_strand_id
1 'polypeptide(L)'
;MKTIRKEVFFSLLLLVSAGNVEAAENEMENWYTYWGLGISRVTWPDEDLNAAVKLLAALPGVTRTQLSLDLLGFYKPINPNTMVGFIANGAADRLEISEEGDLQVNLTTYAASAQYFPEKIGQGIFGRADIGLALGNVQVDGES
;
A
#
# COMPACT_ATOMS: atom_id res chain seq x y z
N MET A 1 -26.86 1.06 36.45
CA MET A 1 -26.06 -0.19 36.32
C MET A 1 -25.21 -0.07 35.07
N LYS A 2 -23.88 -0.08 35.22
CA LYS A 2 -22.90 0.05 34.13
C LYS A 2 -22.51 -1.36 33.67
N THR A 3 -22.88 -1.75 32.46
CA THR A 3 -22.45 -3.02 31.87
C THR A 3 -21.30 -2.74 30.91
N ILE A 4 -20.11 -3.15 31.33
CA ILE A 4 -18.83 -3.00 30.64
C ILE A 4 -18.85 -3.86 29.37
N ARG A 5 -18.66 -3.25 28.20
CA ARG A 5 -18.44 -3.97 26.93
C ARG A 5 -17.05 -4.59 26.97
N LYS A 6 -16.97 -5.91 26.81
CA LYS A 6 -15.71 -6.65 26.67
C LYS A 6 -15.35 -6.66 25.18
N GLU A 7 -14.43 -5.80 24.77
CA GLU A 7 -13.86 -5.85 23.43
C GLU A 7 -12.78 -6.92 23.40
N VAL A 8 -12.99 -7.96 22.60
CA VAL A 8 -12.03 -9.05 22.37
C VAL A 8 -11.13 -8.63 21.23
N PHE A 9 -9.91 -8.20 21.54
CA PHE A 9 -8.87 -7.96 20.54
C PHE A 9 -8.25 -9.28 20.12
N PHE A 10 -8.49 -9.71 18.88
CA PHE A 10 -7.72 -10.78 18.24
C PHE A 10 -6.46 -10.16 17.63
N SER A 11 -5.34 -10.21 18.35
CA SER A 11 -4.02 -9.90 17.77
C SER A 11 -3.52 -11.10 16.98
N LEU A 12 -3.43 -10.99 15.66
CA LEU A 12 -2.78 -11.99 14.82
C LEU A 12 -1.25 -11.83 14.97
N LEU A 13 -0.67 -12.51 15.96
CA LEU A 13 0.78 -12.57 16.14
C LEU A 13 1.36 -13.57 15.12
N LEU A 14 1.90 -13.06 14.02
CA LEU A 14 2.58 -13.87 13.00
C LEU A 14 3.96 -14.29 13.55
N LEU A 15 4.02 -15.43 14.23
CA LEU A 15 5.28 -16.09 14.57
C LEU A 15 5.89 -16.67 13.30
N VAL A 16 6.81 -15.95 12.68
CA VAL A 16 7.72 -16.53 11.69
C VAL A 16 8.70 -17.42 12.46
N SER A 17 8.52 -18.74 12.41
CA SER A 17 9.53 -19.67 12.92
C SER A 17 10.76 -19.55 12.04
N ALA A 18 11.78 -18.84 12.54
CA ALA A 18 13.14 -18.88 12.00
C ALA A 18 13.73 -20.28 12.28
N GLY A 19 13.30 -21.28 11.52
CA GLY A 19 14.11 -22.47 11.33
C GLY A 19 15.44 -22.04 10.71
N ASN A 20 16.53 -22.71 11.06
CA ASN A 20 17.80 -22.54 10.38
C ASN A 20 17.61 -22.97 8.92
N VAL A 21 17.15 -22.05 8.09
CA VAL A 21 17.20 -22.14 6.64
C VAL A 21 18.68 -21.98 6.34
N GLU A 22 19.34 -23.07 5.96
CA GLU A 22 20.58 -22.97 5.18
C GLU A 22 20.24 -22.03 4.03
N ALA A 23 20.74 -20.79 4.11
CA ALA A 23 20.46 -19.78 3.13
C ALA A 23 21.04 -20.28 1.82
N ALA A 24 20.20 -20.86 0.97
CA ALA A 24 20.55 -21.16 -0.40
C ALA A 24 21.18 -19.89 -0.97
N GLU A 25 22.40 -20.02 -1.48
CA GLU A 25 23.13 -18.89 -2.05
C GLU A 25 22.23 -18.26 -3.11
N ASN A 26 21.91 -16.97 -2.95
CA ASN A 26 20.93 -16.30 -3.80
C ASN A 26 21.53 -16.15 -5.21
N GLU A 27 21.26 -17.13 -6.07
CA GLU A 27 21.56 -17.07 -7.50
C GLU A 27 20.59 -16.10 -8.18
N MET A 28 21.12 -15.33 -9.13
CA MET A 28 20.33 -14.28 -9.78
C MET A 28 19.42 -14.90 -10.84
N GLU A 29 18.12 -14.68 -10.70
CA GLU A 29 17.10 -15.16 -11.61
C GLU A 29 16.98 -14.26 -12.84
N ASN A 30 16.43 -14.80 -13.93
CA ASN A 30 16.23 -14.04 -15.17
C ASN A 30 15.06 -13.03 -15.08
N TRP A 31 14.13 -13.27 -14.15
CA TRP A 31 12.97 -12.42 -13.92
C TRP A 31 12.52 -12.51 -12.47
N TYR A 32 11.87 -11.45 -12.00
CA TYR A 32 11.33 -11.36 -10.65
C TYR A 32 9.90 -10.85 -10.71
N THR A 33 9.08 -11.31 -9.76
CA THR A 33 7.79 -10.68 -9.49
C THR A 33 7.82 -9.97 -8.16
N TYR A 34 7.06 -8.89 -8.08
CA TYR A 34 6.99 -8.07 -6.89
C TYR A 34 5.53 -7.80 -6.53
N TRP A 35 5.24 -8.01 -5.25
CA TRP A 35 3.94 -7.87 -4.63
C TRP A 35 4.13 -7.20 -3.28
N GLY A 36 3.23 -6.30 -2.91
CA GLY A 36 3.34 -5.53 -1.67
C GLY A 36 1.98 -5.13 -1.14
N LEU A 37 1.85 -5.17 0.18
CA LEU A 37 0.72 -4.60 0.91
C LEU A 37 1.29 -3.64 1.94
N GLY A 38 0.72 -2.44 2.00
CA GLY A 38 1.16 -1.42 2.94
C GLY A 38 0.06 -0.41 3.24
N ILE A 39 0.44 0.60 4.00
CA ILE A 39 -0.40 1.77 4.26
C ILE A 39 -0.01 2.88 3.29
N SER A 40 -1.00 3.57 2.74
CA SER A 40 -0.77 4.75 1.92
C SER A 40 -1.00 6.02 2.73
N ARG A 41 -0.39 7.13 2.29
CA ARG A 41 -0.79 8.46 2.70
C ARG A 41 -1.20 9.24 1.46
N VAL A 42 -2.47 9.14 1.09
CA VAL A 42 -3.02 9.90 -0.03
C VAL A 42 -3.15 11.36 0.41
N THR A 43 -2.58 12.25 -0.40
CA THR A 43 -2.67 13.71 -0.23
C THR A 43 -3.29 14.31 -1.48
N TRP A 44 -4.12 15.32 -1.29
CA TRP A 44 -4.80 16.01 -2.37
C TRP A 44 -4.02 17.26 -2.74
N PRO A 45 -3.82 17.54 -4.05
CA PRO A 45 -3.09 18.72 -4.50
C PRO A 45 -3.84 20.02 -4.23
N ASP A 46 -5.18 19.95 -4.16
CA ASP A 46 -6.01 21.05 -3.72
C ASP A 46 -5.97 21.17 -2.20
N GLU A 47 -5.46 22.29 -1.70
CA GLU A 47 -5.24 22.50 -0.26
C GLU A 47 -6.57 22.55 0.51
N ASP A 48 -7.61 23.13 -0.08
CA ASP A 48 -8.93 23.25 0.54
C ASP A 48 -9.59 21.88 0.68
N LEU A 49 -9.53 21.04 -0.35
CA LEU A 49 -9.99 19.65 -0.31
C LEU A 49 -9.18 18.83 0.70
N ASN A 50 -7.86 19.00 0.73
CA ASN A 50 -7.01 18.30 1.67
C ASN A 50 -7.33 18.70 3.13
N ALA A 51 -7.59 19.99 3.37
CA ALA A 51 -8.01 20.49 4.67
C ALA A 51 -9.41 19.98 5.06
N ALA A 52 -10.37 19.99 4.14
CA ALA A 52 -11.71 19.49 4.35
C ALA A 52 -11.71 17.99 4.71
N VAL A 53 -10.99 17.16 3.96
CA VAL A 53 -10.87 15.72 4.22
C VAL A 53 -10.22 15.45 5.58
N LYS A 54 -9.20 16.23 5.96
CA LYS A 54 -8.57 16.12 7.29
C LYS A 54 -9.53 16.51 8.42
N LEU A 55 -10.34 17.54 8.22
CA LEU A 55 -11.32 17.98 9.20
C LEU A 55 -12.43 16.94 9.37
N LEU A 56 -12.97 16.42 8.27
CA LEU A 56 -13.98 15.35 8.30
C LEU A 56 -13.45 14.10 9.01
N ALA A 57 -12.23 13.68 8.70
CA ALA A 57 -11.60 12.53 9.35
C ALA A 57 -11.32 12.72 10.87
N ALA A 58 -11.40 13.95 11.38
CA ALA A 58 -11.23 14.24 12.81
C ALA A 58 -12.57 14.26 13.58
N LEU A 59 -13.72 14.21 12.90
CA LEU A 59 -15.02 14.20 13.54
C LEU A 59 -15.31 12.84 14.21
N PRO A 60 -15.94 12.85 15.40
CA PRO A 60 -16.36 11.61 16.04
C PRO A 60 -17.39 10.89 15.18
N GLY A 61 -17.18 9.59 14.94
CA GLY A 61 -18.04 8.78 14.06
C GLY A 61 -17.57 8.69 12.60
N VAL A 62 -16.44 9.34 12.26
CA VAL A 62 -15.80 9.23 10.95
C VAL A 62 -14.54 8.35 11.04
N THR A 63 -14.44 7.35 10.17
CA THR A 63 -13.26 6.47 10.07
C THR A 63 -12.59 6.68 8.73
N ARG A 64 -11.28 6.92 8.71
CA ARG A 64 -10.48 6.99 7.48
C ARG A 64 -9.51 5.82 7.39
N THR A 65 -9.59 5.06 6.31
CA THR A 65 -8.74 3.91 6.02
C THR A 65 -7.94 4.17 4.75
N GLN A 66 -6.61 4.12 4.84
CA GLN A 66 -5.70 4.33 3.71
C GLN A 66 -4.80 3.11 3.50
N LEU A 67 -4.85 2.52 2.31
CA LEU A 67 -4.11 1.33 1.95
C LEU A 67 -3.30 1.57 0.67
N SER A 68 -2.14 0.92 0.56
CA SER A 68 -1.37 0.79 -0.67
C SER A 68 -1.19 -0.68 -1.02
N LEU A 69 -1.33 -0.99 -2.29
CA LEU A 69 -1.15 -2.32 -2.87
C LEU A 69 -0.15 -2.19 -4.02
N ASP A 70 0.96 -2.89 -3.95
CA ASP A 70 1.77 -3.13 -5.13
C ASP A 70 1.27 -4.43 -5.76
N LEU A 71 0.39 -4.29 -6.77
CA LEU A 71 -0.49 -5.36 -7.24
C LEU A 71 0.21 -6.35 -8.17
N LEU A 72 1.12 -5.88 -9.03
CA LEU A 72 1.77 -6.75 -10.01
C LEU A 72 3.00 -6.08 -10.62
N GLY A 73 4.18 -6.38 -10.07
CA GLY A 73 5.45 -5.96 -10.64
C GLY A 73 6.16 -7.10 -11.37
N PHE A 74 6.67 -6.86 -12.58
CA PHE A 74 7.57 -7.77 -13.30
C PHE A 74 8.87 -7.06 -13.60
N TYR A 75 9.98 -7.66 -13.20
CA TYR A 75 11.30 -7.07 -13.29
C TYR A 75 12.29 -8.02 -13.95
N LYS A 76 13.27 -7.44 -14.64
CA LYS A 76 14.42 -8.12 -15.17
C LYS A 76 15.70 -7.47 -14.62
N PRO A 77 16.66 -8.26 -14.10
CA PRO A 77 17.96 -7.72 -13.73
C PRO A 77 18.69 -7.16 -14.95
N ILE A 78 19.33 -6.01 -14.77
CA ILE A 78 20.24 -5.43 -15.76
C ILE A 78 21.71 -5.47 -15.29
N ASN A 79 21.91 -5.60 -13.98
CA ASN A 79 23.20 -5.81 -13.32
C ASN A 79 22.93 -6.44 -11.93
N PRO A 80 23.97 -6.85 -11.16
CA PRO A 80 23.78 -7.49 -9.86
C PRO A 80 23.04 -6.67 -8.80
N ASN A 81 22.89 -5.37 -9.00
CA ASN A 81 22.33 -4.40 -8.04
C ASN A 81 21.03 -3.75 -8.50
N THR A 82 20.64 -3.93 -9.77
CA THR A 82 19.57 -3.14 -10.38
C THR A 82 18.66 -4.00 -11.23
N MET A 83 17.36 -3.80 -11.05
CA MET A 83 16.33 -4.40 -11.89
C MET A 83 15.44 -3.31 -12.47
N VAL A 84 14.96 -3.53 -13.69
CA VAL A 84 14.00 -2.64 -14.35
C VAL A 84 12.81 -3.44 -14.83
N GLY A 85 11.66 -2.79 -14.94
CA GLY A 85 10.44 -3.47 -15.31
C GLY A 85 9.24 -2.55 -15.32
N PHE A 86 8.08 -3.18 -15.10
CA PHE A 86 6.80 -2.49 -15.01
C PHE A 86 6.06 -2.94 -13.76
N ILE A 87 5.24 -2.04 -13.23
CA ILE A 87 4.45 -2.31 -12.03
C ILE A 87 3.08 -1.67 -12.13
N ALA A 88 2.07 -2.39 -11.64
CA ALA A 88 0.77 -1.85 -11.31
C ALA A 88 0.70 -1.62 -9.80
N ASN A 89 0.53 -0.37 -9.38
CA ASN A 89 0.31 0.02 -7.99
C ASN A 89 -1.15 0.45 -7.81
N GLY A 90 -1.75 0.11 -6.69
CA GLY A 90 -3.05 0.56 -6.23
C GLY A 90 -2.91 1.32 -4.92
N ALA A 91 -3.72 2.33 -4.69
CA ALA A 91 -3.94 2.92 -3.39
C ALA A 91 -5.43 3.16 -3.20
N ALA A 92 -5.94 2.87 -2.01
CA ALA A 92 -7.32 3.12 -1.63
C ALA A 92 -7.35 4.07 -0.44
N ASP A 93 -8.25 5.04 -0.48
CA ASP A 93 -8.55 5.96 0.62
C ASP A 93 -10.06 5.99 0.81
N ARG A 94 -10.53 5.46 1.93
CA ARG A 94 -11.95 5.38 2.26
C ARG A 94 -12.24 6.22 3.49
N LEU A 95 -13.25 7.07 3.39
CA LEU A 95 -13.79 7.85 4.48
C LEU A 95 -15.22 7.37 4.73
N GLU A 96 -15.43 6.73 5.87
CA GLU A 96 -16.73 6.21 6.30
C GLU A 96 -17.34 7.18 7.32
N ILE A 97 -18.54 7.69 7.04
CA ILE A 97 -19.30 8.52 7.97
C ILE A 97 -20.45 7.66 8.50
N SER A 98 -20.46 7.42 9.81
CA SER A 98 -21.51 6.60 10.44
C SER A 98 -22.89 7.15 10.09
N GLU A 99 -23.75 6.31 9.51
CA GLU A 99 -25.15 6.61 9.14
C GLU A 99 -25.39 7.54 7.94
N GLU A 100 -24.34 8.02 7.23
CA GLU A 100 -24.50 8.95 6.09
C GLU A 100 -23.92 8.44 4.76
N GLY A 101 -23.03 7.45 4.80
CA GLY A 101 -22.43 6.82 3.62
C GLY A 101 -20.91 6.84 3.62
N ASP A 102 -20.31 6.52 2.47
CA ASP A 102 -18.86 6.49 2.31
C ASP A 102 -18.35 7.18 1.04
N LEU A 103 -17.21 7.84 1.21
CA LEU A 103 -16.40 8.37 0.12
C LEU A 103 -15.21 7.43 -0.06
N GLN A 104 -15.12 6.79 -1.22
CA GLN A 104 -13.99 5.93 -1.57
C GLN A 104 -13.24 6.48 -2.78
N VAL A 105 -11.92 6.56 -2.64
CA VAL A 105 -11.02 6.90 -3.73
C VAL A 105 -10.10 5.73 -3.99
N ASN A 106 -10.08 5.27 -5.23
CA ASN A 106 -9.17 4.25 -5.72
C ASN A 106 -8.23 4.88 -6.74
N LEU A 107 -6.93 4.81 -6.47
CA LEU A 107 -5.86 5.28 -7.34
C LEU A 107 -5.13 4.05 -7.89
N THR A 108 -4.96 3.98 -9.21
CA THR A 108 -4.20 2.92 -9.87
C THR A 108 -3.11 3.57 -10.72
N THR A 109 -1.87 3.12 -10.56
CA THR A 109 -0.73 3.59 -11.34
C THR A 109 -0.15 2.44 -12.16
N TYR A 110 0.02 2.66 -13.47
CA TYR A 110 0.79 1.79 -14.34
C TYR A 110 2.10 2.48 -14.67
N ALA A 111 3.21 1.90 -14.19
CA ALA A 111 4.50 2.57 -14.24
C ALA A 111 5.61 1.69 -14.81
N ALA A 112 6.56 2.34 -15.49
CA ALA A 112 7.91 1.82 -15.61
C ALA A 112 8.59 1.98 -14.23
N SER A 113 9.32 0.96 -13.81
CA SER A 113 9.90 0.90 -12.47
C SER A 113 11.35 0.44 -12.50
N ALA A 114 12.15 1.01 -11.59
CA ALA A 114 13.51 0.57 -11.31
C ALA A 114 13.69 0.29 -9.82
N GLN A 115 14.37 -0.81 -9.50
CA GLN A 115 14.77 -1.18 -8.15
C GLN A 115 16.29 -1.22 -8.05
N TYR A 116 16.83 -0.63 -6.99
CA TYR A 116 18.27 -0.60 -6.69
C TYR A 116 18.55 -1.17 -5.30
N PHE A 117 19.49 -2.12 -5.25
CA PHE A 117 19.96 -2.81 -4.06
C PHE A 117 21.42 -2.40 -3.80
N PRO A 118 21.75 -1.80 -2.63
CA PRO A 118 23.13 -1.44 -2.30
C PRO A 118 24.11 -2.62 -2.29
N GLU A 119 23.63 -3.83 -1.95
CA GLU A 119 24.44 -5.04 -1.87
C GLU A 119 24.34 -5.91 -3.12
N LYS A 120 23.24 -6.67 -3.25
CA LYS A 120 22.89 -7.52 -4.39
C LYS A 120 21.37 -7.63 -4.44
N ILE A 121 20.82 -7.87 -5.63
CA ILE A 121 19.39 -8.17 -5.79
C ILE A 121 18.96 -9.27 -4.80
N GLY A 122 17.92 -8.97 -4.02
CA GLY A 122 17.37 -9.86 -3.00
C GLY A 122 18.10 -9.86 -1.64
N GLN A 123 19.06 -8.95 -1.44
CA GLN A 123 19.76 -8.78 -0.16
C GLN A 123 19.56 -7.36 0.40
N GLY A 124 19.25 -7.29 1.69
CA GLY A 124 19.10 -6.03 2.42
C GLY A 124 17.91 -5.19 1.99
N ILE A 125 18.03 -3.89 2.21
CA ILE A 125 17.04 -2.90 1.78
C ILE A 125 17.25 -2.54 0.30
N PHE A 126 16.20 -2.04 -0.34
CA PHE A 126 16.28 -1.53 -1.70
C PHE A 126 15.50 -0.23 -1.84
N GLY A 127 15.91 0.58 -2.81
CA GLY A 127 15.15 1.74 -3.27
C GLY A 127 14.36 1.38 -4.52
N ARG A 128 13.15 1.92 -4.64
CA ARG A 128 12.32 1.80 -5.84
C ARG A 128 11.90 3.17 -6.34
N ALA A 129 11.94 3.36 -7.65
CA ALA A 129 11.43 4.55 -8.31
C ALA A 129 10.52 4.16 -9.47
N ASP A 130 9.34 4.77 -9.52
CA ASP A 130 8.28 4.47 -10.48
C ASP A 130 7.92 5.75 -11.26
N ILE A 131 7.77 5.65 -12.58
CA ILE A 131 7.24 6.72 -13.44
C ILE A 131 6.18 6.17 -14.37
N GLY A 132 5.01 6.79 -14.39
CA GLY A 132 3.87 6.22 -15.10
C GLY A 132 2.60 7.05 -15.10
N LEU A 133 1.57 6.45 -15.69
CA LEU A 133 0.23 7.01 -15.73
C LEU A 133 -0.52 6.64 -14.45
N ALA A 134 -1.12 7.64 -13.81
CA ALA A 134 -2.00 7.46 -12.67
C ALA A 134 -3.46 7.68 -13.09
N LEU A 135 -4.34 6.79 -12.69
CA LEU A 135 -5.78 6.83 -12.87
C LEU A 135 -6.42 6.92 -11.48
N GLY A 136 -7.36 7.85 -11.32
CA GLY A 136 -8.14 7.99 -10.09
C GLY A 136 -9.62 7.76 -10.37
N ASN A 137 -10.26 6.97 -9.52
CA ASN A 137 -11.69 6.78 -9.49
C ASN A 137 -12.22 7.18 -8.12
N VAL A 138 -13.22 8.06 -8.11
CA VAL A 138 -13.90 8.53 -6.91
C VAL A 138 -15.31 7.95 -6.93
N GLN A 139 -15.68 7.30 -5.83
CA GLN A 139 -17.00 6.73 -5.59
C GLN A 139 -17.59 7.42 -4.36
N VAL A 140 -18.85 7.82 -4.49
CA VAL A 140 -19.63 8.43 -3.42
C VAL A 140 -20.91 7.62 -3.34
N ASP A 141 -21.05 6.83 -2.28
CA ASP A 141 -22.29 6.14 -1.98
C ASP A 141 -22.99 6.90 -0.85
N GLY A 142 -24.15 7.47 -1.15
CA GLY A 142 -25.07 8.01 -0.17
C GLY A 142 -26.30 7.12 -0.06
N GLU A 143 -26.68 6.72 1.15
CA GLU A 143 -28.01 6.16 1.35
C GLU A 143 -29.04 7.28 1.19
N SER A 144 -29.93 7.13 0.19
CA SER A 144 -31.08 8.02 -0.04
C SER A 144 -32.21 7.74 0.95
#